data_AF-A0A7V7D990-F1
#
_entry.id   AF-A0A7V7D990-F1
#
_cell.length_a   1.000
_cell.length_b   1.000
_cell.length_c   1.000
_cell.angle_alpha   90.00
_cell.angle_beta   90.00
_cell.angle_gamma   90.00
#
_symmetry.space_group_name_H-M   'P 1'
#
loop_
_entity.id
_entity.type
_entity.pdbx_description
1 polymer ?
#
loop_
_entity_poly.entity_id
_entity_poly.type
_entity_poly.pdbx_seq_one_letter_code
_entity_poly.pdbx_strand_id
1 'polypeptide(L)'
;MANHLGNAWWDEVKRTRKRYLASQHLLESANRNHKGIDSIRPIEIKNPSQVGSSVIHLKLSRSQLEKPGLSQVVKKAYRRQAMKHHPDLGGDADSFRKIHEAYVQLINWAENPTFIRRRGFPDKWFYEGDRNRWIQPTPCKPNK
;
A
#
# COMPACT_ATOMS: atom_id res chain seq x y z
N MET A 1 28.73 12.91 15.92
CA MET A 1 27.98 11.89 16.72
C MET A 1 28.25 10.43 16.32
N ALA A 2 28.77 10.10 15.13
CA ALA A 2 28.93 8.70 14.68
C ALA A 2 29.91 7.83 15.51
N ASN A 3 30.86 8.43 16.24
CA ASN A 3 31.94 7.67 16.91
C ASN A 3 31.68 7.34 18.39
N HIS A 4 30.53 7.72 18.95
CA HIS A 4 30.28 7.57 20.40
C HIS A 4 30.28 6.10 20.85
N LEU A 5 29.65 5.20 20.08
CA LEU A 5 29.66 3.76 20.37
C LEU A 5 31.05 3.15 20.20
N GLY A 6 31.80 3.61 19.20
CA GLY A 6 33.18 3.16 18.97
C GLY A 6 34.11 3.54 20.13
N ASN A 7 33.97 4.76 20.63
CA ASN A 7 34.74 5.23 21.79
C ASN A 7 34.36 4.44 23.05
N ALA A 8 33.07 4.25 23.32
CA ALA A 8 32.60 3.47 24.47
C ALA A 8 33.10 2.01 24.44
N TRP A 9 33.18 1.40 23.25
CA TRP A 9 33.76 0.07 23.08
C TRP A 9 35.25 0.05 23.42
N TRP A 10 36.02 1.01 22.89
CA TRP A 10 37.46 1.08 23.15
C TRP A 10 37.79 1.36 24.61
N ASP A 11 37.00 2.19 25.29
CA ASP A 11 37.17 2.48 26.71
C ASP A 11 36.93 1.22 27.57
N GLU A 12 35.92 0.42 27.22
CA GLU A 12 35.60 -0.83 27.91
C GLU A 12 36.65 -1.93 27.66
N VAL A 13 37.24 -1.97 26.45
CA VAL A 13 38.40 -2.81 26.15
C VAL A 13 39.62 -2.38 26.96
N LYS A 14 39.88 -1.08 27.09
CA LYS A 14 41.01 -0.57 27.89
C LYS A 14 40.82 -0.89 29.38
N ARG A 15 39.59 -0.81 29.89
CA ARG A 15 39.23 -1.08 31.28
C ARG A 15 39.36 -2.55 31.66
N THR A 16 38.85 -3.46 30.82
CA THR A 16 38.71 -4.89 31.17
C THR A 16 39.69 -5.81 30.46
N ARG A 17 40.33 -5.35 29.37
CA ARG A 17 41.10 -6.16 28.39
C ARG A 17 40.31 -7.30 27.73
N LYS A 18 38.98 -7.34 27.90
CA LYS A 18 38.10 -8.41 27.42
C LYS A 18 37.16 -7.87 26.35
N ARG A 19 37.41 -8.23 25.09
CA ARG A 19 36.62 -7.77 23.94
C ARG A 19 35.15 -8.20 23.96
N TYR A 20 34.86 -9.37 24.54
CA TYR A 20 33.48 -9.87 24.63
C TYR A 20 32.62 -9.01 25.58
N LEU A 21 33.19 -8.54 26.69
CA LEU A 21 32.51 -7.63 27.64
C LEU A 21 32.23 -6.28 26.98
N ALA A 22 33.18 -5.73 26.24
CA ALA A 22 32.96 -4.51 25.48
C ALA A 22 31.83 -4.63 24.45
N SER A 23 31.74 -5.80 23.80
CA SER A 23 30.67 -6.07 22.82
C SER A 23 29.29 -6.23 23.50
N GLN A 24 29.24 -6.91 24.64
CA GLN A 24 28.02 -7.02 25.45
C GLN A 24 27.58 -5.66 25.99
N HIS A 25 28.50 -4.88 26.55
CA HIS A 25 28.25 -3.52 27.04
C HIS A 25 27.70 -2.62 25.93
N LEU A 26 28.22 -2.75 24.70
CA LEU A 26 27.72 -2.00 23.56
C LEU A 26 26.31 -2.44 23.15
N LEU A 27 26.00 -3.74 23.21
CA LEU A 27 24.65 -4.26 22.95
C LEU A 27 23.64 -3.76 23.99
N GLU A 28 24.04 -3.71 25.26
CA GLU A 28 23.24 -3.18 26.37
C GLU A 28 23.05 -1.66 26.27
N SER A 29 24.10 -0.94 25.87
CA SER A 29 24.11 0.52 25.72
C SER A 29 23.48 1.01 24.40
N ALA A 30 23.34 0.14 23.42
CA ALA A 30 22.67 0.46 22.16
C ALA A 30 21.21 0.73 22.45
N ASN A 31 20.85 2.02 22.46
CA ASN A 31 19.48 2.43 22.64
C ASN A 31 18.61 1.70 21.62
N ARG A 32 17.65 0.90 22.08
CA ARG A 32 16.62 0.31 21.23
C ARG A 32 15.78 1.47 20.75
N ASN A 33 16.20 2.14 19.68
CA ASN A 33 15.44 3.18 19.03
C ASN A 33 14.05 2.58 18.78
N HIS A 34 13.09 2.95 19.62
CA HIS A 34 11.71 2.47 19.59
C HIS A 34 10.96 3.13 18.43
N LYS A 35 11.66 3.38 17.31
CA LYS A 35 11.02 3.66 16.05
C LYS A 35 10.21 2.41 15.74
N GLY A 36 8.91 2.59 15.59
CA GLY A 36 8.01 1.50 15.24
C GLY A 36 8.59 0.73 14.06
N ILE A 37 8.33 -0.58 14.02
CA ILE A 37 8.76 -1.47 12.94
C ILE A 37 8.41 -0.87 11.56
N ASP A 38 7.34 -0.08 11.50
CA ASP A 38 6.86 0.67 10.33
C ASP A 38 7.85 1.72 9.79
N SER A 39 8.79 2.20 10.60
CA SER A 39 9.86 3.11 10.16
C SER A 39 10.95 2.40 9.36
N ILE A 40 11.08 1.09 9.52
CA ILE A 40 12.14 0.28 8.90
C ILE A 40 11.54 -0.55 7.76
N ARG A 41 10.29 -0.99 7.90
CA ARG A 41 9.60 -1.74 6.84
C ARG A 41 9.24 -0.80 5.69
N PRO A 42 9.53 -1.19 4.43
CA PRO A 42 9.05 -0.43 3.28
C PRO A 42 7.52 -0.39 3.29
N ILE A 43 6.96 0.77 2.96
CA ILE A 43 5.52 0.93 2.84
C ILE A 43 5.05 0.10 1.63
N GLU A 44 4.03 -0.72 1.84
CA GLU A 44 3.39 -1.49 0.78
C GLU A 44 2.01 -0.89 0.47
N ILE A 45 1.90 -0.26 -0.70
CA ILE A 45 0.65 0.28 -1.21
C ILE A 45 0.02 -0.76 -2.13
N LYS A 46 -1.20 -1.20 -1.79
CA LYS A 46 -2.00 -2.12 -2.59
C LYS A 46 -3.04 -1.33 -3.36
N ASN A 47 -2.91 -1.29 -4.69
CA ASN A 47 -3.88 -0.62 -5.54
C ASN A 47 -4.68 -1.67 -6.33
N PRO A 48 -6.02 -1.62 -6.35
CA PRO A 48 -6.82 -2.54 -7.15
C PRO A 48 -6.50 -2.35 -8.64
N SER A 49 -6.14 -3.43 -9.32
CA SER A 49 -5.69 -3.38 -10.72
C SER A 49 -6.87 -3.40 -11.68
N GLN A 50 -6.82 -2.64 -12.77
CA GLN A 50 -7.81 -2.70 -13.87
C GLN A 50 -9.25 -2.34 -13.49
N VAL A 51 -9.48 -1.69 -12.34
CA VAL A 51 -10.84 -1.33 -11.86
C VAL A 51 -11.18 0.15 -12.07
N GLY A 52 -10.24 0.96 -12.57
CA GLY A 52 -10.33 2.42 -12.58
C GLY A 52 -11.56 2.96 -13.32
N SER A 53 -11.79 2.53 -14.56
CA SER A 53 -12.94 2.96 -15.38
C SER A 53 -14.26 2.46 -14.79
N SER A 54 -14.32 1.20 -14.40
CA SER A 54 -15.54 0.54 -13.91
C SER A 54 -16.06 1.17 -12.62
N VAL A 55 -15.15 1.56 -11.73
CA VAL A 55 -15.46 2.29 -10.48
C VAL A 55 -16.04 3.67 -10.76
N ILE A 56 -15.55 4.36 -11.80
CA ILE A 56 -16.06 5.68 -12.19
C ILE A 56 -17.49 5.56 -12.76
N HIS A 57 -17.72 4.60 -13.65
CA HIS A 57 -19.04 4.39 -14.27
C HIS A 57 -20.12 3.98 -13.25
N LEU A 58 -19.77 3.13 -12.28
CA LEU A 58 -20.67 2.73 -11.19
C LEU A 58 -20.68 3.72 -10.01
N LYS A 59 -19.91 4.81 -10.08
CA LYS A 59 -19.77 5.82 -9.02
C LYS A 59 -19.45 5.22 -7.64
N LEU A 60 -18.55 4.25 -7.62
CA LEU A 60 -18.08 3.63 -6.39
C LEU A 60 -16.84 4.36 -5.86
N SER A 61 -16.65 4.35 -4.54
CA SER A 61 -15.44 4.86 -3.90
C SER A 61 -14.44 3.74 -3.67
N ARG A 62 -13.13 4.03 -3.69
CA ARG A 62 -12.07 3.05 -3.43
C ARG A 62 -12.25 2.34 -2.09
N SER A 63 -12.63 3.06 -1.05
CA SER A 63 -12.90 2.50 0.28
C SER A 63 -14.05 1.50 0.31
N GLN A 64 -14.93 1.47 -0.70
CA GLN A 64 -15.99 0.47 -0.82
C GLN A 64 -15.50 -0.85 -1.44
N LEU A 65 -14.41 -0.81 -2.21
CA LEU A 65 -13.78 -2.00 -2.80
C LEU A 65 -13.12 -2.89 -1.74
N GLU A 66 -12.68 -2.29 -0.63
CA GLU A 66 -12.01 -2.98 0.47
C GLU A 66 -12.99 -3.58 1.48
N LYS A 67 -14.30 -3.29 1.36
CA LYS A 67 -15.31 -3.78 2.32
C LYS A 67 -15.69 -5.23 2.04
N PRO A 68 -15.95 -6.04 3.08
CA PRO A 68 -16.57 -7.34 2.91
C PRO A 68 -17.96 -7.17 2.26
N GLY A 69 -18.30 -8.05 1.32
CA GLY A 69 -19.58 -7.99 0.60
C GLY A 69 -19.60 -7.06 -0.61
N LEU A 70 -18.44 -6.82 -1.24
CA LEU A 70 -18.31 -5.98 -2.44
C LEU A 70 -19.32 -6.31 -3.55
N SER A 71 -19.61 -7.60 -3.79
CA SER A 71 -20.56 -8.05 -4.80
C SER A 71 -21.96 -7.44 -4.63
N GLN A 72 -22.43 -7.29 -3.40
CA GLN A 72 -23.72 -6.67 -3.09
C GLN A 72 -23.71 -5.16 -3.31
N VAL A 73 -22.59 -4.51 -2.95
CA VAL A 73 -22.40 -3.08 -3.17
C VAL A 73 -22.39 -2.76 -4.67
N VAL A 74 -21.66 -3.56 -5.47
CA VAL A 74 -21.60 -3.43 -6.93
C VAL A 74 -22.98 -3.64 -7.56
N LYS A 75 -23.71 -4.70 -7.17
CA LYS A 75 -25.08 -4.95 -7.64
C LYS A 75 -26.04 -3.82 -7.30
N LYS A 76 -25.94 -3.25 -6.10
CA LYS A 76 -26.76 -2.10 -5.68
C LYS A 76 -26.44 -0.84 -6.49
N ALA A 77 -25.16 -0.55 -6.72
CA ALA A 77 -24.73 0.59 -7.53
C ALA A 77 -25.18 0.46 -8.99
N TYR A 78 -25.02 -0.74 -9.57
CA TYR A 78 -25.48 -1.05 -10.91
C TYR A 78 -26.98 -0.81 -11.07
N ARG A 79 -27.82 -1.36 -10.18
CA ARG A 79 -29.28 -1.16 -10.25
C ARG A 79 -29.67 0.32 -10.24
N ARG A 80 -29.05 1.13 -9.37
CA ARG A 80 -29.30 2.58 -9.31
C ARG A 80 -28.93 3.29 -10.61
N GLN A 81 -27.78 2.92 -11.19
CA GLN A 81 -27.24 3.58 -12.37
C GLN A 81 -27.95 3.11 -13.65
N ALA A 82 -28.33 1.83 -13.72
CA ALA A 82 -29.14 1.25 -14.77
C ALA A 82 -30.53 1.90 -14.84
N MET A 83 -31.21 2.08 -13.71
CA MET A 83 -32.51 2.78 -13.68
C MET A 83 -32.40 4.22 -14.16
N LYS A 84 -31.30 4.93 -13.85
CA LYS A 84 -31.11 6.32 -14.25
C LYS A 84 -30.82 6.49 -15.74
N HIS A 85 -30.08 5.56 -16.34
CA HIS A 85 -29.62 5.65 -17.72
C HIS A 85 -30.35 4.67 -18.66
N HIS A 86 -31.49 4.13 -18.23
CA HIS A 86 -32.22 3.15 -19.02
C HIS A 86 -32.78 3.77 -20.30
N PRO A 87 -32.57 3.18 -21.50
CA PRO A 87 -33.04 3.75 -22.76
C PRO A 87 -34.56 3.94 -22.77
N ASP A 88 -35.32 2.96 -22.26
CA ASP A 88 -36.79 3.03 -22.20
C ASP A 88 -37.33 4.15 -21.29
N LEU A 89 -36.51 4.68 -20.37
CA LEU A 89 -36.86 5.79 -19.48
C LEU A 89 -36.30 7.14 -20.00
N GLY A 90 -35.88 7.20 -21.27
CA GLY A 90 -35.29 8.39 -21.88
C GLY A 90 -33.79 8.55 -21.60
N GLY A 91 -33.11 7.49 -21.20
CA GLY A 91 -31.66 7.44 -21.01
C GLY A 91 -30.88 7.17 -22.30
N ASP A 92 -29.55 7.30 -22.22
CA ASP A 92 -28.65 7.02 -23.33
C ASP A 92 -28.22 5.54 -23.35
N ALA A 93 -28.47 4.87 -24.47
CA ALA A 93 -28.16 3.46 -24.67
C ALA A 93 -26.66 3.17 -24.61
N ASP A 94 -25.81 4.07 -25.11
CA ASP A 94 -24.36 3.88 -25.11
C ASP A 94 -23.79 4.00 -23.68
N SER A 95 -24.30 4.95 -22.90
CA SER A 95 -24.00 5.06 -21.48
C SER A 95 -24.42 3.81 -20.71
N PHE A 96 -25.61 3.26 -20.99
CA PHE A 96 -26.09 2.02 -20.37
C PHE A 96 -25.16 0.84 -20.67
N ARG A 97 -24.70 0.69 -21.92
CA ARG A 97 -23.75 -0.36 -22.32
C ARG A 97 -22.45 -0.26 -21.51
N LYS A 98 -21.88 0.93 -21.38
CA LYS A 98 -20.66 1.17 -20.57
C LYS A 98 -20.87 0.85 -19.09
N ILE A 99 -22.04 1.18 -18.53
CA ILE A 99 -22.40 0.85 -17.14
C ILE A 99 -22.49 -0.67 -16.95
N HIS A 100 -23.06 -1.37 -17.92
CA HIS A 100 -23.18 -2.83 -17.89
C HIS A 100 -21.81 -3.53 -18.01
N GLU A 101 -20.98 -3.10 -18.96
CA GLU A 101 -19.60 -3.58 -19.10
C GLU A 101 -18.79 -3.36 -17.83
N ALA A 102 -18.89 -2.17 -17.22
CA ALA A 102 -18.27 -1.85 -15.96
C ALA A 102 -18.72 -2.79 -14.83
N TYR A 103 -20.02 -3.11 -14.76
CA TYR A 103 -20.57 -4.06 -13.79
C TYR A 103 -20.00 -5.46 -13.96
N VAL A 104 -19.98 -5.99 -15.18
CA VAL A 104 -19.44 -7.33 -15.48
C VAL A 104 -17.96 -7.41 -15.12
N GLN A 105 -17.17 -6.40 -15.47
CA GLN A 105 -15.76 -6.35 -15.11
C GLN A 105 -15.56 -6.32 -13.59
N LEU A 106 -16.34 -5.51 -12.88
CA LEU A 106 -16.23 -5.39 -11.42
C LEU A 106 -16.68 -6.65 -10.67
N ILE A 107 -17.68 -7.38 -11.18
CA ILE A 107 -18.12 -8.62 -10.52
C ILE A 107 -17.09 -9.73 -10.73
N ASN A 108 -16.53 -9.86 -11.93
CA ASN A 108 -15.45 -10.81 -12.21
C ASN A 108 -14.20 -10.49 -11.38
N TRP A 109 -13.88 -9.20 -11.25
CA TRP A 109 -12.79 -8.76 -10.36
C TRP A 109 -13.09 -9.02 -8.89
N ALA A 110 -14.34 -8.89 -8.44
CA ALA A 110 -14.71 -9.18 -7.05
C ALA A 110 -14.58 -10.66 -6.69
N GLU A 111 -14.72 -11.56 -7.66
CA GLU A 111 -14.47 -13.00 -7.50
C GLU A 111 -12.96 -13.31 -7.41
N ASN A 112 -12.16 -12.66 -8.26
CA ASN A 112 -10.70 -12.83 -8.31
C ASN A 112 -9.98 -11.47 -8.22
N PRO A 113 -9.88 -10.88 -7.02
CA PRO A 113 -9.39 -9.52 -6.88
C PRO A 113 -7.88 -9.46 -7.08
N THR A 114 -7.46 -8.78 -8.15
CA THR A 114 -6.07 -8.54 -8.48
C THR A 114 -5.62 -7.15 -8.03
N PHE A 115 -4.41 -7.09 -7.45
CA PHE A 115 -3.83 -5.86 -6.89
C PHE A 115 -2.43 -5.60 -7.45
N ILE A 116 -2.18 -4.35 -7.83
CA ILE A 116 -0.83 -3.86 -8.10
C ILE A 116 -0.22 -3.44 -6.76
N ARG A 117 0.80 -4.18 -6.35
CA ARG A 117 1.58 -3.88 -5.16
C ARG A 117 2.74 -2.97 -5.53
N ARG A 118 2.87 -1.87 -4.79
CA ARG A 118 4.04 -1.01 -4.86
C ARG A 118 4.69 -0.97 -3.48
N ARG A 119 5.95 -1.38 -3.42
CA ARG A 119 6.78 -1.35 -2.21
C ARG A 119 7.84 -0.25 -2.32
N GLY A 120 8.05 0.52 -1.26
CA GLY A 120 9.11 1.52 -1.25
C GLY A 120 9.14 2.41 -0.01
N PHE A 121 10.14 3.28 0.06
CA PHE A 121 10.25 4.32 1.08
C PHE A 121 9.85 5.68 0.50
N PRO A 122 9.26 6.58 1.30
CA PRO A 122 8.87 7.90 0.83
C PRO A 122 10.07 8.82 0.59
N ASP A 123 11.16 8.59 1.31
CA ASP A 123 12.34 9.46 1.41
C ASP A 123 13.61 8.83 0.82
N LYS A 124 13.63 7.51 0.60
CA LYS A 124 14.82 6.76 0.18
C LYS A 124 14.59 5.93 -1.08
N TRP A 125 15.65 5.77 -1.87
CA TRP A 125 15.70 4.78 -2.94
C TRP A 125 15.52 3.37 -2.37
N PHE A 126 14.66 2.58 -3.00
CA PHE A 126 14.37 1.22 -2.58
C PHE A 126 14.75 0.25 -3.69
N TYR A 127 15.64 -0.69 -3.41
CA TYR A 127 15.99 -1.75 -4.35
C TYR A 127 15.01 -2.93 -4.21
N GLU A 128 14.31 -3.24 -5.30
CA GLU A 128 13.38 -4.36 -5.39
C GLU A 128 14.12 -5.57 -6.00
N GLY A 129 14.50 -6.53 -5.16
CA GLY A 129 15.30 -7.70 -5.56
C GLY A 129 14.58 -8.59 -6.59
N ASP A 130 13.28 -8.85 -6.39
CA ASP A 130 12.50 -9.74 -7.27
C ASP A 130 12.47 -9.29 -8.74
N ARG A 131 12.58 -7.97 -8.97
CA ARG A 131 12.55 -7.37 -10.31
C ARG A 131 13.87 -6.75 -10.72
N ASN A 132 14.92 -6.92 -9.90
CA ASN A 132 16.24 -6.32 -10.09
C ASN A 132 16.19 -4.83 -10.50
N ARG A 133 15.45 -4.01 -9.75
CA ARG A 133 15.25 -2.59 -10.12
C ARG A 133 15.29 -1.65 -8.92
N TRP A 134 15.77 -0.43 -9.15
CA TRP A 134 15.70 0.67 -8.20
C TRP A 134 14.36 1.41 -8.34
N ILE A 135 13.66 1.57 -7.23
CA ILE A 135 12.41 2.32 -7.14
C ILE A 135 12.70 3.68 -6.52
N GLN A 136 12.30 4.73 -7.23
CA GLN A 136 12.43 6.10 -6.78
C GLN A 136 11.53 6.37 -5.55
N PRO A 137 12.04 7.12 -4.54
CA PRO A 137 11.21 7.59 -3.44
C PRO A 137 10.04 8.41 -3.97
N THR A 138 8.85 8.11 -3.50
CA THR A 138 7.66 8.91 -3.81
C THR A 138 7.07 9.41 -2.51
N PRO A 139 6.99 10.74 -2.33
CA PRO A 139 6.34 11.31 -1.17
C PRO A 139 4.94 10.71 -1.03
N CYS A 140 4.65 10.07 0.10
CA CYS A 140 3.28 9.69 0.43
C CYS A 140 2.46 10.98 0.44
N LYS A 141 1.52 11.13 -0.51
CA LYS A 141 0.58 12.24 -0.44
C LYS A 141 -0.22 12.06 0.85
N PRO A 142 -0.28 13.05 1.75
CA PRO A 142 -1.14 12.95 2.92
C PRO A 142 -2.57 12.71 2.44
N ASN A 143 -3.27 11.77 3.08
CA ASN A 143 -4.68 11.53 2.81
C ASN A 143 -5.44 12.85 3.02
N LYS A 144 -6.00 13.41 1.94
CA LYS A 144 -6.98 14.49 1.99
C LYS A 144 -8.36 13.91 2.19
#